data_AF-A0A1M4TPZ3-F1
#
_entry.id   AF-A0A1M4TPZ3-F1
#
_cell.length_a   1.000
_cell.length_b   1.000
_cell.length_c   1.000
_cell.angle_alpha   90.00
_cell.angle_beta   90.00
_cell.angle_gamma   90.00
#
_symmetry.space_group_name_H-M   'P 1'
#
loop_
_entity.id
_entity.type
_entity.pdbx_description
1 polymer ?
#
loop_
_entity_poly.entity_id
_entity_poly.type
_entity_poly.pdbx_seq_one_letter_code
_entity_poly.pdbx_strand_id
1 'polypeptide(L)'
;MADISNEIYDFQAARKGEDVRESLISLAEKVNNESSEASKSSAESALAAQEAVALTSAAATNANSKAQLANEAAKLAETVAKSIQNKLENGEFIGPRGPIGEPFYIAKVYHSISEMNAGYASDGVKNGSYVMLSTGNVEDEDNAKVYIKGSAAYEFIVDLSGAKGSQGDKGDRGEKGDKGDQGEKGDTPSSIPGNAGSATKLQNARKIGGVAFDGGSDIHHYAECATSAGTSSKSVSLNGFNLLKGAGAVVKFINGNTASNPTLNINNTGARSIYYKGQGVPANYITENVFIEMVYDGERYNIVGDLAQAQINTLQTLAGETAGRGVVNAAFNLLNEEIYKKGDCVFVSVKLSNKNALSTGAMNICYTLPAGFRPTKEANIMIGVNVNQCAVGWIRPNGEVVIVTNFAAVVGIEIRIMSHFRMSS
;
A
#
# COMPACT_ATOMS: atom_id res chain seq x y z
N MET A 1 -7.08 -25.18 -40.71
CA MET A 1 -7.78 -25.55 -41.95
C MET A 1 -7.45 -27.00 -42.20
N ALA A 2 -8.46 -27.88 -42.17
CA ALA A 2 -8.25 -29.20 -42.70
C ALA A 2 -8.04 -29.05 -44.22
N ASP A 3 -7.18 -29.87 -44.80
CA ASP A 3 -6.86 -29.78 -46.22
C ASP A 3 -7.97 -30.48 -47.01
N ILE A 4 -8.91 -29.71 -47.59
CA ILE A 4 -10.00 -30.20 -48.44
C ILE A 4 -9.52 -30.72 -49.80
N SER A 5 -8.22 -30.61 -50.10
CA SER A 5 -7.65 -31.03 -51.38
C SER A 5 -7.88 -32.51 -51.66
N ASN A 6 -7.90 -33.35 -50.61
CA ASN A 6 -8.13 -34.79 -50.76
C ASN A 6 -9.59 -35.13 -51.10
N GLU A 7 -10.59 -34.49 -50.46
CA GLU A 7 -12.00 -34.73 -50.83
C GLU A 7 -12.35 -34.16 -52.21
N ILE A 8 -11.75 -33.04 -52.62
CA ILE A 8 -11.89 -32.50 -53.97
C ILE A 8 -11.31 -33.48 -55.00
N TYR A 9 -10.16 -34.09 -54.69
CA TYR A 9 -9.52 -35.09 -55.54
C TYR A 9 -10.38 -36.36 -55.67
N ASP A 10 -10.92 -36.87 -54.56
CA ASP A 10 -11.80 -38.05 -54.56
C ASP A 10 -13.09 -37.81 -55.34
N PHE A 11 -13.64 -36.59 -55.26
CA PHE A 11 -14.79 -36.19 -56.09
C PHE A 11 -14.45 -36.17 -57.59
N GLN A 12 -13.29 -35.65 -57.98
CA GLN A 12 -12.84 -35.63 -59.37
C GLN A 12 -12.57 -37.05 -59.93
N ALA A 13 -12.27 -38.02 -59.07
CA ALA A 13 -11.95 -39.40 -59.43
C ALA A 13 -13.18 -40.33 -59.52
N ALA A 14 -14.36 -39.92 -59.04
CA ALA A 14 -15.56 -40.75 -59.01
C ALA A 14 -16.13 -41.07 -60.42
N ARG A 15 -16.41 -42.35 -60.71
CA ARG A 15 -16.75 -42.86 -62.06
C ARG A 15 -18.20 -43.31 -62.26
N LYS A 16 -19.01 -43.43 -61.20
CA LYS A 16 -20.42 -43.91 -61.24
C LYS A 16 -21.31 -43.07 -60.32
N GLY A 17 -22.61 -43.01 -60.62
CA GLY A 17 -23.55 -42.06 -60.00
C GLY A 17 -23.68 -42.13 -58.47
N GLU A 18 -23.55 -43.31 -57.85
CA GLU A 18 -23.61 -43.47 -56.38
C GLU A 18 -22.36 -42.88 -55.71
N ASP A 19 -21.16 -43.19 -56.22
CA ASP A 19 -19.88 -42.71 -55.68
C ASP A 19 -19.72 -41.19 -55.79
N VAL A 20 -20.23 -40.61 -56.88
CA VAL A 20 -20.27 -39.15 -57.09
C VAL A 20 -21.20 -38.48 -56.07
N ARG A 21 -22.33 -39.11 -55.73
CA ARG A 21 -23.32 -38.57 -54.80
C ARG A 21 -22.80 -38.57 -53.37
N GLU A 22 -22.19 -39.67 -52.92
CA GLU A 22 -21.57 -39.76 -51.60
C GLU A 22 -20.39 -38.79 -51.43
N SER A 23 -19.54 -38.67 -52.47
CA SER A 23 -18.42 -37.71 -52.45
C SER A 23 -18.90 -36.25 -52.40
N LEU A 24 -20.01 -35.91 -53.07
CA LEU A 24 -20.62 -34.58 -53.00
C LEU A 24 -21.16 -34.25 -51.60
N ILE A 25 -21.80 -35.23 -50.95
CA ILE A 25 -22.33 -35.05 -49.60
C ILE A 25 -21.18 -34.82 -48.62
N SER A 26 -20.13 -35.65 -48.68
CA SER A 26 -18.93 -35.52 -47.83
C SER A 26 -18.24 -34.17 -48.02
N LEU A 27 -18.04 -33.73 -49.27
CA LEU A 27 -17.41 -32.44 -49.56
C LEU A 27 -18.27 -31.27 -49.06
N ALA A 28 -19.59 -31.32 -49.26
CA ALA A 28 -20.51 -30.27 -48.81
C ALA A 28 -20.55 -30.16 -47.27
N GLU A 29 -20.54 -31.29 -46.55
CA GLU A 29 -20.47 -31.30 -45.09
C GLU A 29 -19.16 -30.70 -44.58
N LYS A 30 -18.03 -31.07 -45.18
CA LYS A 30 -16.72 -30.57 -44.75
C LYS A 30 -16.53 -29.09 -45.05
N VAL A 31 -16.96 -28.62 -46.22
CA VAL A 31 -16.98 -27.19 -46.57
C VAL A 31 -17.87 -26.39 -45.61
N ASN A 32 -19.05 -26.90 -45.25
CA ASN A 32 -19.92 -26.24 -44.28
C ASN A 32 -19.30 -26.18 -42.88
N ASN A 33 -18.63 -27.25 -42.44
CA ASN A 33 -17.93 -27.28 -41.16
C ASN A 33 -16.78 -26.26 -41.13
N GLU A 34 -15.94 -26.24 -42.16
CA GLU A 34 -14.84 -25.28 -42.26
C GLU A 34 -15.33 -23.82 -42.35
N SER A 35 -16.40 -23.57 -43.10
CA SER A 35 -17.02 -22.24 -43.15
C SER A 35 -17.58 -21.80 -41.79
N SER A 36 -18.12 -22.75 -41.00
CA SER A 36 -18.59 -22.49 -39.64
C SER A 36 -17.43 -22.20 -38.69
N GLU A 37 -16.35 -22.98 -38.77
CA GLU A 37 -15.14 -22.78 -37.98
C GLU A 37 -14.44 -21.46 -38.30
N ALA A 38 -14.33 -21.11 -39.59
CA ALA A 38 -13.78 -19.82 -40.03
C ALA A 38 -14.61 -18.63 -39.53
N SER A 39 -15.94 -18.77 -39.52
CA SER A 39 -16.84 -17.73 -38.98
C SER A 39 -16.68 -17.56 -37.47
N LYS A 40 -16.52 -18.67 -36.71
CA LYS A 40 -16.25 -18.61 -35.26
C LYS A 40 -14.91 -17.96 -34.96
N SER A 41 -13.84 -18.39 -35.63
CA SER A 41 -12.50 -17.80 -35.47
C SER A 41 -12.48 -16.31 -35.80
N SER A 42 -13.24 -15.88 -36.81
CA SER A 42 -13.37 -14.46 -37.16
C SER A 42 -14.14 -13.67 -36.08
N ALA A 43 -15.18 -14.24 -35.48
CA ALA A 43 -15.93 -13.63 -34.38
C ALA A 43 -15.09 -13.53 -33.10
N GLU A 44 -14.33 -14.57 -32.76
CA GLU A 44 -13.39 -14.58 -31.63
C GLU A 44 -12.29 -13.52 -31.81
N SER A 45 -11.76 -13.39 -33.02
CA SER A 45 -10.77 -12.35 -33.35
C SER A 45 -11.35 -10.93 -33.23
N ALA A 46 -12.61 -10.74 -33.63
CA ALA A 46 -13.31 -9.47 -33.47
C ALA A 46 -13.57 -9.11 -32.00
N LEU A 47 -13.90 -10.11 -31.17
CA LEU A 47 -14.09 -9.93 -29.72
C LEU A 47 -12.76 -9.55 -29.04
N ALA A 48 -11.68 -10.25 -29.36
CA ALA A 48 -10.34 -9.91 -28.86
C ALA A 48 -9.90 -8.49 -29.25
N ALA A 49 -10.23 -8.06 -30.48
CA ALA A 49 -9.97 -6.70 -30.92
C ALA A 49 -10.79 -5.65 -30.13
N GLN A 50 -12.06 -5.94 -29.80
CA GLN A 50 -12.89 -5.06 -28.97
C GLN A 50 -12.35 -4.94 -27.54
N GLU A 51 -11.93 -6.06 -26.94
CA GLU A 51 -11.29 -6.08 -25.61
C GLU A 51 -9.98 -5.29 -25.58
N ALA A 52 -9.15 -5.43 -26.62
CA ALA A 52 -7.92 -4.66 -26.77
C ALA A 52 -8.18 -3.14 -26.89
N VAL A 53 -9.22 -2.75 -27.62
CA VAL A 53 -9.66 -1.34 -27.69
C VAL A 53 -10.11 -0.84 -26.32
N ALA A 54 -10.92 -1.61 -25.59
CA ALA A 54 -11.38 -1.23 -24.26
C ALA A 54 -10.23 -1.06 -23.25
N LEU A 55 -9.25 -1.97 -23.26
CA LEU A 55 -8.03 -1.87 -22.44
C LEU A 55 -7.21 -0.63 -22.79
N THR A 56 -7.09 -0.32 -24.08
CA THR A 56 -6.35 0.86 -24.56
C THR A 56 -7.05 2.16 -24.15
N SER A 57 -8.38 2.22 -24.24
CA SER A 57 -9.17 3.36 -23.77
C SER A 57 -9.03 3.56 -22.25
N ALA A 58 -9.07 2.48 -21.46
CA ALA A 58 -8.86 2.55 -20.01
C ALA A 58 -7.45 3.05 -19.65
N ALA A 59 -6.43 2.58 -20.37
CA ALA A 59 -5.06 3.05 -20.20
C ALA A 59 -4.91 4.55 -20.53
N ALA A 60 -5.55 5.02 -21.60
CA ALA A 60 -5.56 6.44 -21.96
C ALA A 60 -6.23 7.31 -20.89
N THR A 61 -7.36 6.88 -20.34
CA THR A 61 -8.03 7.59 -19.23
C THR A 61 -7.14 7.67 -18.00
N ASN A 62 -6.50 6.56 -17.61
CA ASN A 62 -5.58 6.53 -16.48
C ASN A 62 -4.37 7.45 -16.68
N ALA A 63 -3.82 7.52 -17.89
CA ALA A 63 -2.72 8.42 -18.22
C ALA A 63 -3.16 9.89 -18.10
N ASN A 64 -4.34 10.23 -18.60
CA ASN A 64 -4.90 11.58 -18.50
C ASN A 64 -5.14 12.01 -17.05
N SER A 65 -5.70 11.14 -16.20
CA SER A 65 -5.89 11.42 -14.77
C SER A 65 -4.55 11.64 -14.04
N LYS A 66 -3.52 10.85 -14.35
CA LYS A 66 -2.17 11.05 -13.78
C LYS A 66 -1.55 12.38 -14.21
N ALA A 67 -1.73 12.78 -15.46
CA ALA A 67 -1.25 14.07 -15.95
C ALA A 67 -1.93 15.25 -15.24
N GLN A 68 -3.23 15.15 -14.96
CA GLN A 68 -3.97 16.17 -14.20
C GLN A 68 -3.44 16.30 -12.76
N LEU A 69 -3.26 15.18 -12.05
CA LEU A 69 -2.71 15.19 -10.69
C LEU A 69 -1.29 15.79 -10.64
N ALA A 70 -0.46 15.51 -11.65
CA ALA A 70 0.87 16.11 -11.75
C ALA A 70 0.81 17.63 -11.93
N ASN A 71 -0.11 18.14 -12.76
CA ASN A 71 -0.31 19.57 -12.96
C ASN A 71 -0.83 20.28 -11.69
N GLU A 72 -1.75 19.65 -10.96
CA GLU A 72 -2.26 20.18 -9.69
C GLU A 72 -1.16 20.25 -8.61
N ALA A 73 -0.34 19.20 -8.51
CA ALA A 73 0.80 19.16 -7.59
C ALA A 73 1.83 20.25 -7.92
N ALA A 74 2.14 20.48 -9.20
CA ALA A 74 3.03 21.54 -9.64
C ALA A 74 2.50 22.94 -9.24
N LYS A 75 1.20 23.18 -9.44
CA LYS A 75 0.56 24.46 -9.07
C LYS A 75 0.57 24.70 -7.55
N LEU A 76 0.37 23.65 -6.76
CA LEU A 76 0.46 23.73 -5.30
C LEU A 76 1.89 24.06 -4.86
N ALA A 77 2.88 23.36 -5.42
CA ALA A 77 4.29 23.62 -5.12
C ALA A 77 4.69 25.07 -5.42
N GLU A 78 4.25 25.61 -6.56
CA GLU A 78 4.50 27.00 -6.94
C GLU A 78 3.83 27.99 -5.97
N THR A 79 2.62 27.67 -5.51
CA THR A 79 1.89 28.50 -4.53
C THR A 79 2.59 28.52 -3.17
N VAL A 80 3.04 27.35 -2.70
CA VAL A 80 3.78 27.22 -1.44
C VAL A 80 5.12 27.96 -1.53
N ALA A 81 5.85 27.82 -2.63
CA ALA A 81 7.11 28.53 -2.84
C ALA A 81 6.92 30.05 -2.77
N LYS A 82 5.90 30.59 -3.47
CA LYS A 82 5.55 32.03 -3.41
C LYS A 82 5.17 32.47 -2.00
N SER A 83 4.44 31.64 -1.24
CA SER A 83 4.11 31.96 0.15
C SER A 83 5.34 32.02 1.04
N ILE A 84 6.26 31.07 0.92
CA ILE A 84 7.51 31.05 1.70
C ILE A 84 8.37 32.27 1.35
N GLN A 85 8.49 32.60 0.07
CA GLN A 85 9.22 33.79 -0.39
C GLN A 85 8.68 35.07 0.25
N ASN A 86 7.35 35.27 0.21
CA ASN A 86 6.71 36.44 0.81
C ASN A 86 6.92 36.49 2.33
N LYS A 87 6.88 35.35 3.03
CA LYS A 87 7.12 35.30 4.48
C LYS A 87 8.57 35.61 4.85
N LEU A 88 9.51 35.18 4.01
CA LEU A 88 10.93 35.50 4.18
C LEU A 88 11.18 37.00 3.98
N GLU A 89 10.62 37.59 2.92
CA GLU A 89 10.72 39.03 2.64
C GLU A 89 10.06 39.89 3.73
N ASN A 90 8.99 39.38 4.36
CA ASN A 90 8.31 40.05 5.47
C ASN A 90 8.95 39.78 6.85
N GLY A 91 10.07 39.04 6.92
CA GLY A 91 10.81 38.82 8.16
C GLY A 91 10.09 37.97 9.22
N GLU A 92 9.07 37.20 8.82
CA GLU A 92 8.18 36.44 9.72
C GLU A 92 8.90 35.29 10.47
N PHE A 93 10.11 34.94 10.02
CA PHE A 93 10.96 33.89 10.60
C PHE A 93 12.04 34.39 11.57
N ILE A 94 12.10 35.70 11.85
CA ILE A 94 13.07 36.29 12.77
C ILE A 94 12.30 37.01 13.88
N GLY A 95 12.45 36.56 15.13
CA GLY A 95 11.87 37.26 16.28
C GLY A 95 12.38 38.69 16.38
N PRO A 96 11.69 39.59 17.11
CA PRO A 96 12.16 40.96 17.30
C PRO A 96 13.58 40.93 17.87
N ARG A 97 14.54 41.48 17.14
CA ARG A 97 15.92 41.63 17.62
C ARG A 97 15.87 42.48 18.88
N GLY A 98 16.36 41.95 20.00
CA GLY A 98 16.43 42.70 21.25
C GLY A 98 17.25 44.00 21.09
N PRO A 99 17.03 45.00 21.95
CA PRO A 99 17.85 46.21 21.93
C PRO A 99 19.33 45.84 22.04
N ILE A 100 20.18 46.55 21.29
CA ILE A 100 21.64 46.41 21.41
C ILE A 100 22.00 46.76 22.86
N GLY A 101 22.68 45.84 23.57
CA GLY A 101 23.16 46.10 24.94
C GLY A 101 24.12 47.28 24.99
N GLU A 102 24.21 47.98 26.12
CA GLU A 102 25.18 49.09 26.27
C GLU A 102 26.62 48.56 26.06
N PRO A 103 27.49 49.29 25.34
CA PRO A 103 28.88 48.89 25.13
C PRO A 103 29.63 48.84 26.48
N PHE A 104 30.66 48.00 26.58
CA PHE A 104 31.54 48.00 27.75
C PHE A 104 32.42 49.26 27.77
N TYR A 105 32.37 50.03 28.85
CA TYR A 105 33.28 51.14 29.11
C TYR A 105 33.51 51.30 30.62
N ILE A 106 34.64 51.91 30.99
CA ILE A 106 34.91 52.33 32.36
C ILE A 106 34.15 53.63 32.60
N ALA A 107 33.17 53.60 33.50
CA ALA A 107 32.28 54.73 33.78
C ALA A 107 33.01 55.88 34.48
N LYS A 108 34.04 55.57 35.28
CA LYS A 108 34.86 56.56 35.97
C LYS A 108 36.21 56.00 36.39
N VAL A 109 37.22 56.88 36.47
CA VAL A 109 38.55 56.58 36.99
C VAL A 109 38.77 57.41 38.25
N TYR A 110 39.23 56.78 39.33
CA TYR A 110 39.60 57.43 40.58
C TYR A 110 41.10 57.28 40.84
N HIS A 111 41.68 58.17 41.65
CA HIS A 111 43.12 58.15 41.96
C HIS A 111 43.43 57.46 43.30
N SER A 112 42.40 57.07 44.07
CA SER A 112 42.57 56.28 45.29
C SER A 112 41.26 55.61 45.71
N ILE A 113 41.35 54.56 46.55
CA ILE A 113 40.18 53.95 47.19
C ILE A 113 39.40 54.97 48.03
N SER A 114 40.11 55.88 48.72
CA SER A 114 39.47 56.90 49.55
C SER A 114 38.61 57.85 48.73
N GLU A 115 39.08 58.28 47.55
CA GLU A 115 38.33 59.13 46.63
C GLU A 115 37.10 58.38 46.08
N MET A 116 37.28 57.12 45.68
CA MET A 116 36.21 56.27 45.18
C MET A 116 35.10 56.08 46.22
N ASN A 117 35.46 55.75 47.47
CA ASN A 117 34.50 55.53 48.54
C ASN A 117 33.82 56.82 48.99
N ALA A 118 34.55 57.94 49.05
CA ALA A 118 33.97 59.26 49.34
C ALA A 118 32.99 59.69 48.24
N GLY A 119 33.27 59.34 46.98
CA GLY A 119 32.43 59.66 45.83
C GLY A 119 31.18 58.78 45.68
N TYR A 120 31.06 57.65 46.39
CA TYR A 120 30.05 56.63 46.15
C TYR A 120 28.60 57.18 46.07
N ALA A 121 28.23 58.11 46.94
CA ALA A 121 26.87 58.65 46.99
C ALA A 121 26.60 59.74 45.92
N SER A 122 27.65 60.33 45.34
CA SER A 122 27.55 61.57 44.55
C SER A 122 28.26 61.51 43.19
N ASP A 123 28.85 60.38 42.81
CA ASP A 123 29.67 60.24 41.61
C ASP A 123 28.87 60.08 40.29
N GLY A 124 27.56 59.86 40.36
CA GLY A 124 26.68 59.67 39.20
C GLY A 124 26.86 58.34 38.45
N VAL A 125 27.68 57.42 38.96
CA VAL A 125 27.90 56.09 38.36
C VAL A 125 26.66 55.23 38.60
N LYS A 126 26.18 54.52 37.57
CA LYS A 126 25.02 53.62 37.69
C LYS A 126 25.43 52.30 38.35
N ASN A 127 24.50 51.66 39.08
CA ASN A 127 24.72 50.30 39.59
C ASN A 127 24.99 49.34 38.42
N GLY A 128 25.98 48.48 38.58
CA GLY A 128 26.47 47.56 37.54
C GLY A 128 27.50 48.15 36.58
N SER A 129 27.83 49.45 36.68
CA SER A 129 28.90 50.06 35.89
C SER A 129 30.28 49.78 36.50
N TYR A 130 31.30 49.63 35.64
CA TYR A 130 32.69 49.40 36.03
C TYR A 130 33.41 50.73 36.25
N VAL A 131 34.26 50.79 37.28
CA VAL A 131 35.17 51.90 37.57
C VAL A 131 36.58 51.36 37.77
N MET A 132 37.60 52.19 37.58
CA MET A 132 38.99 51.80 37.70
C MET A 132 39.75 52.72 38.65
N LEU A 133 40.71 52.17 39.38
CA LEU A 133 41.71 52.93 40.11
C LEU A 133 42.95 53.13 39.24
N SER A 134 43.32 54.38 39.02
CA SER A 134 44.56 54.79 38.36
C SER A 134 45.25 55.82 39.24
N THR A 135 46.07 55.35 40.19
CA THR A 135 46.74 56.21 41.16
C THR A 135 47.86 57.05 40.51
N GLY A 136 48.23 56.72 39.27
CA GLY A 136 49.32 57.36 38.53
C GLY A 136 50.70 56.85 38.95
N ASN A 137 50.78 55.97 39.95
CA ASN A 137 52.00 55.32 40.40
C ASN A 137 51.88 53.81 40.19
N VAL A 138 52.73 53.26 39.33
CA VAL A 138 52.77 51.82 39.04
C VAL A 138 53.21 50.97 40.24
N GLU A 139 53.80 51.60 41.25
CA GLU A 139 54.25 50.98 42.50
C GLU A 139 53.18 50.96 43.59
N ASP A 140 52.04 51.59 43.35
CA ASP A 140 50.92 51.60 44.28
C ASP A 140 50.13 50.30 44.13
N GLU A 141 49.90 49.60 45.25
CA GLU A 141 49.15 48.35 45.30
C GLU A 141 47.72 48.48 44.77
N ASP A 142 47.15 49.69 44.75
CA ASP A 142 45.79 49.93 44.26
C ASP A 142 45.70 50.36 42.80
N ASN A 143 46.85 50.60 42.15
CA ASN A 143 46.87 51.00 40.75
C ASN A 143 46.39 49.85 39.83
N ALA A 144 45.57 50.18 38.84
CA ALA A 144 44.99 49.25 37.87
C ALA A 144 43.95 48.23 38.42
N LYS A 145 43.44 48.43 39.64
CA LYS A 145 42.29 47.65 40.13
C LYS A 145 40.98 48.12 39.51
N VAL A 146 40.11 47.17 39.15
CA VAL A 146 38.77 47.41 38.60
C VAL A 146 37.71 47.02 39.63
N TYR A 147 36.72 47.88 39.79
CA TYR A 147 35.59 47.70 40.69
C TYR A 147 34.27 47.82 39.93
N ILE A 148 33.20 47.23 40.45
CA ILE A 148 31.83 47.43 39.97
C ILE A 148 31.02 48.17 41.01
N LYS A 149 30.12 49.06 40.57
CA LYS A 149 29.20 49.74 41.48
C LYS A 149 28.08 48.80 41.92
N GLY A 150 28.09 48.38 43.18
CA GLY A 150 26.99 47.67 43.83
C GLY A 150 25.90 48.62 44.33
N SER A 151 24.91 48.08 45.04
CA SER A 151 23.82 48.87 45.64
C SER A 151 24.22 49.57 46.94
N ALA A 152 25.26 49.08 47.62
CA ALA A 152 25.76 49.64 48.88
C ALA A 152 27.24 50.09 48.86
N ALA A 153 28.06 49.53 47.98
CA ALA A 153 29.50 49.84 47.89
C ALA A 153 30.05 49.51 46.50
N TYR A 154 31.29 49.94 46.25
CA TYR A 154 32.08 49.42 45.13
C TYR A 154 32.66 48.05 45.49
N GLU A 155 32.41 47.07 44.63
CA GLU A 155 32.87 45.69 44.80
C GLU A 155 34.09 45.44 43.90
N PHE A 156 35.15 44.88 44.47
CA PHE A 156 36.37 44.56 43.72
C PHE A 156 36.11 43.41 42.74
N ILE A 157 36.54 43.58 41.49
CA ILE A 157 36.38 42.57 40.44
C ILE A 157 37.71 41.91 40.12
N VAL A 158 38.70 42.70 39.71
CA VAL A 158 39.98 42.18 39.23
C VAL A 158 41.09 43.20 39.40
N ASP A 159 42.29 42.69 39.65
CA ASP A 159 43.53 43.45 39.61
C ASP A 159 44.17 43.29 38.24
N LEU A 160 44.34 44.39 37.50
CA LEU A 160 45.03 44.41 36.21
C LEU A 160 46.48 44.90 36.36
N SER A 161 46.97 45.11 37.58
CA SER A 161 48.39 45.35 37.81
C SER A 161 49.16 44.10 37.41
N GLY A 162 50.06 44.25 36.44
CA GLY A 162 50.98 43.17 36.08
C GLY A 162 51.91 42.89 37.26
N ALA A 163 52.44 41.66 37.35
CA ALA A 163 53.51 41.37 38.29
C ALA A 163 54.65 42.39 38.10
N LYS A 164 54.97 43.14 39.17
CA LYS A 164 56.12 44.06 39.17
C LYS A 164 57.37 43.27 38.77
N GLY A 165 57.97 43.61 37.64
CA GLY A 165 59.21 42.99 37.21
C GLY A 165 60.28 43.24 38.28
N SER A 166 60.99 42.20 38.71
CA SER A 166 62.20 42.37 39.53
C SER A 166 63.17 43.25 38.72
N GLN A 167 63.45 44.46 39.18
CA GLN A 167 64.49 45.30 38.57
C GLN A 167 65.83 44.58 38.77
N GLY A 168 66.35 43.97 37.71
CA GLY A 168 67.63 43.25 37.75
C GLY A 168 68.82 44.21 37.76
N ASP A 169 69.90 43.81 38.42
CA ASP A 169 71.23 44.36 38.13
C ASP A 169 71.55 44.14 36.64
N LYS A 170 72.16 45.14 35.99
CA LYS A 170 72.48 45.09 34.56
C LYS A 170 73.48 43.96 34.27
N GLY A 171 72.97 42.82 33.83
CA GLY A 171 73.75 41.66 33.37
C GLY A 171 74.00 41.67 31.86
N ASP A 172 75.15 41.13 31.46
CA ASP A 172 75.59 41.02 30.06
C ASP A 172 74.64 40.18 29.19
N ARG A 173 74.60 40.52 27.90
CA ARG A 173 73.71 39.93 26.89
C ARG A 173 73.99 38.43 26.70
N GLY A 174 73.10 37.58 27.22
CA GLY A 174 73.03 36.13 26.99
C GLY A 174 71.81 35.70 26.18
N GLU A 175 71.85 34.49 25.64
CA GLU A 175 71.25 34.02 24.38
C GLU A 175 69.71 33.99 24.29
N LYS A 176 69.26 34.05 23.03
CA LYS A 176 67.87 34.03 22.54
C LYS A 176 67.06 32.87 23.14
N GLY A 177 65.97 33.20 23.84
CA GLY A 177 65.05 32.22 24.42
C GLY A 177 64.24 31.42 23.39
N ASP A 178 63.97 30.16 23.73
CA ASP A 178 63.08 29.27 23.00
C ASP A 178 61.67 29.84 22.87
N LYS A 179 61.03 29.57 21.73
CA LYS A 179 59.68 30.02 21.40
C LYS A 179 58.69 29.35 22.36
N GLY A 180 57.94 30.16 23.12
CA GLY A 180 56.95 29.68 24.09
C GLY A 180 55.86 28.81 23.47
N ASP A 181 55.33 27.90 24.29
CA ASP A 181 54.24 26.99 23.95
C ASP A 181 53.02 27.75 23.43
N GLN A 182 52.43 27.21 22.37
CA GLN A 182 51.21 27.71 21.77
C GLN A 182 50.05 27.58 22.77
N GLY A 183 49.41 28.71 23.10
CA GLY A 183 48.31 28.77 24.06
C GLY A 183 47.15 27.81 23.71
N GLU A 184 46.47 27.34 24.77
CA GLU A 184 45.29 26.49 24.67
C GLU A 184 44.27 27.10 23.71
N LYS A 185 43.88 26.29 22.73
CA LYS A 185 42.85 26.63 21.74
C LYS A 185 41.53 26.85 22.49
N GLY A 186 41.01 28.07 22.40
CA GLY A 186 39.75 28.46 23.04
C GLY A 186 38.60 27.48 22.78
N ASP A 187 37.82 27.28 23.83
CA ASP A 187 36.71 26.34 23.95
C ASP A 187 35.83 26.30 22.69
N THR A 188 35.82 25.12 22.08
CA THR A 188 34.82 24.73 21.08
C THR A 188 33.48 24.51 21.81
N PRO A 189 32.32 24.71 21.17
CA PRO A 189 31.02 24.82 21.85
C PRO A 189 30.79 23.64 22.80
N SER A 190 30.57 23.96 24.08
CA SER A 190 30.05 23.12 25.17
C SER A 190 30.22 21.60 24.97
N SER A 191 31.12 20.98 25.73
CA SER A 191 31.19 19.52 25.85
C SER A 191 29.79 18.96 26.07
N ILE A 192 29.22 18.27 25.08
CA ILE A 192 28.03 17.46 25.29
C ILE A 192 28.54 16.25 26.11
N PRO A 193 28.19 16.10 27.40
CA PRO A 193 28.69 14.99 28.19
C PRO A 193 28.21 13.66 27.58
N GLY A 194 29.11 12.68 27.48
CA GLY A 194 28.85 11.38 26.88
C GLY A 194 29.28 11.27 25.41
N ASN A 195 28.75 10.29 24.70
CA ASN A 195 29.15 9.97 23.32
C ASN A 195 28.32 10.69 22.24
N ALA A 196 27.46 11.65 22.59
CA ALA A 196 26.48 12.23 21.66
C ALA A 196 27.13 12.84 20.41
N GLY A 197 28.28 13.52 20.56
CA GLY A 197 29.01 14.13 19.44
C GLY A 197 29.69 13.12 18.50
N SER A 198 29.86 11.86 18.92
CA SER A 198 30.49 10.79 18.15
C SER A 198 29.58 9.56 17.97
N ALA A 199 28.31 9.66 18.35
CA ALA A 199 27.39 8.53 18.37
C ALA A 199 26.97 8.17 16.94
N THR A 200 27.38 6.99 16.49
CA THR A 200 26.89 6.37 15.24
C THR A 200 25.72 5.41 15.50
N LYS A 201 25.47 5.07 16.77
CA LYS A 201 24.40 4.18 17.25
C LYS A 201 23.88 4.61 18.63
N LEU A 202 22.65 4.22 18.99
CA LEU A 202 22.10 4.35 20.33
C LEU A 202 22.84 3.43 21.30
N GLN A 203 23.34 3.98 22.42
CA GLN A 203 24.00 3.20 23.46
C GLN A 203 23.10 2.10 24.05
N ASN A 204 21.81 2.40 24.18
CA ASN A 204 20.79 1.45 24.61
C ASN A 204 19.75 1.30 23.49
N ALA A 205 19.73 0.14 22.83
CA ALA A 205 18.76 -0.16 21.79
C ALA A 205 17.33 0.00 22.31
N ARG A 206 16.46 0.63 21.51
CA ARG A 206 15.02 0.74 21.80
C ARG A 206 14.26 -0.16 20.85
N LYS A 207 13.15 -0.73 21.31
CA LYS A 207 12.34 -1.60 20.48
C LYS A 207 11.28 -0.76 19.77
N ILE A 208 11.24 -0.84 18.45
CA ILE A 208 10.22 -0.20 17.61
C ILE A 208 9.37 -1.33 17.04
N GLY A 209 8.08 -1.38 17.39
CA GLY A 209 7.18 -2.47 16.96
C GLY A 209 7.67 -3.88 17.34
N GLY A 210 8.48 -4.03 18.40
CA GLY A 210 9.07 -5.30 18.82
C GLY A 210 10.43 -5.63 18.19
N VAL A 211 10.92 -4.86 17.21
CA VAL A 211 12.26 -5.02 16.62
C VAL A 211 13.26 -4.08 17.30
N ALA A 212 14.42 -4.59 17.70
CA ALA A 212 15.46 -3.78 18.34
C ALA A 212 16.10 -2.80 17.34
N PHE A 213 16.22 -1.54 17.73
CA PHE A 213 16.82 -0.48 16.93
C PHE A 213 17.87 0.28 17.75
N ASP A 214 19.08 0.31 17.21
CA ASP A 214 20.19 1.13 17.68
C ASP A 214 20.76 2.04 16.59
N GLY A 215 20.20 2.06 15.38
CA GLY A 215 20.74 2.83 14.25
C GLY A 215 21.92 2.18 13.52
N GLY A 216 22.35 0.97 13.93
CA GLY A 216 23.43 0.25 13.26
C GLY A 216 23.04 -0.51 12.00
N SER A 217 21.75 -0.75 11.80
CA SER A 217 21.16 -1.38 10.61
C SER A 217 19.71 -0.94 10.50
N ASP A 218 19.16 -1.03 9.30
CA ASP A 218 17.74 -0.75 9.04
C ASP A 218 16.84 -1.77 9.75
N ILE A 219 15.61 -1.34 10.04
CA ILE A 219 14.58 -2.18 10.62
C ILE A 219 13.74 -2.79 9.50
N HIS A 220 13.53 -4.10 9.55
CA HIS A 220 12.56 -4.78 8.72
C HIS A 220 11.40 -5.27 9.59
N HIS A 221 10.16 -4.98 9.19
CA HIS A 221 8.95 -5.45 9.85
C HIS A 221 8.26 -6.61 9.11
N TYR A 222 8.94 -7.16 8.10
CA TYR A 222 8.36 -8.08 7.14
C TYR A 222 9.07 -9.44 7.11
N ALA A 223 8.30 -10.52 7.06
CA ALA A 223 8.81 -11.88 6.84
C ALA A 223 7.90 -12.70 5.91
N GLU A 224 8.50 -13.69 5.25
CA GLU A 224 7.78 -14.64 4.39
C GLU A 224 7.46 -15.94 5.13
N CYS A 225 6.19 -16.34 5.07
CA CYS A 225 5.71 -17.61 5.55
C CYS A 225 5.55 -18.58 4.37
N ALA A 226 6.52 -19.48 4.22
CA ALA A 226 6.50 -20.58 3.26
C ALA A 226 5.84 -21.86 3.80
N THR A 227 5.25 -21.81 5.00
CA THR A 227 4.59 -22.98 5.61
C THR A 227 3.45 -23.46 4.69
N SER A 228 3.28 -24.79 4.56
CA SER A 228 2.21 -25.37 3.72
C SER A 228 0.82 -24.89 4.15
N ALA A 229 -0.08 -24.69 3.19
CA ALA A 229 -1.40 -24.12 3.40
C ALA A 229 -2.21 -24.88 4.47
N GLY A 230 -2.15 -26.21 4.45
CA GLY A 230 -2.88 -27.09 5.39
C GLY A 230 -2.27 -27.21 6.79
N THR A 231 -1.07 -26.70 7.03
CA THR A 231 -0.46 -26.74 8.37
C THR A 231 -0.96 -25.57 9.22
N SER A 232 -1.61 -25.82 10.35
CA SER A 232 -2.13 -24.77 11.24
C SER A 232 -1.03 -23.98 11.95
N SER A 233 0.09 -24.62 12.28
CA SER A 233 1.26 -23.97 12.90
C SER A 233 2.15 -23.32 11.85
N LYS A 234 2.02 -22.01 11.68
CA LYS A 234 2.82 -21.18 10.78
C LYS A 234 4.07 -20.69 11.48
N SER A 235 5.20 -20.71 10.79
CA SER A 235 6.47 -20.20 11.33
C SER A 235 7.18 -19.29 10.35
N VAL A 236 7.77 -18.22 10.87
CA VAL A 236 8.56 -17.25 10.09
C VAL A 236 9.81 -16.81 10.86
N SER A 237 10.82 -16.35 10.12
CA SER A 237 12.02 -15.72 10.68
C SER A 237 12.03 -14.24 10.32
N LEU A 238 12.16 -13.38 11.33
CA LEU A 238 12.21 -11.93 11.20
C LEU A 238 13.36 -11.39 12.04
N ASN A 239 14.46 -10.97 11.41
CA ASN A 239 15.64 -10.53 12.15
C ASN A 239 15.33 -9.43 13.18
N GLY A 240 15.84 -9.59 14.41
CA GLY A 240 15.67 -8.63 15.50
C GLY A 240 14.28 -8.61 16.16
N PHE A 241 13.31 -9.39 15.69
CA PHE A 241 11.97 -9.45 16.29
C PHE A 241 12.00 -10.10 17.67
N ASN A 242 11.39 -9.42 18.63
CA ASN A 242 11.15 -9.88 19.99
C ASN A 242 9.65 -9.85 20.29
N LEU A 243 9.11 -10.94 20.85
CA LEU A 243 7.70 -11.01 21.22
C LEU A 243 7.42 -10.20 22.49
N LEU A 244 6.68 -9.11 22.36
CA LEU A 244 6.24 -8.24 23.45
C LEU A 244 4.84 -7.70 23.12
N LYS A 245 4.03 -7.39 24.14
CA LYS A 245 2.73 -6.74 23.92
C LYS A 245 2.91 -5.46 23.11
N GLY A 246 2.17 -5.35 22.00
CA GLY A 246 2.30 -4.29 21.00
C GLY A 246 3.30 -4.57 19.88
N ALA A 247 3.96 -5.73 19.84
CA ALA A 247 4.87 -6.09 18.74
C ALA A 247 4.07 -6.28 17.44
N GLY A 248 4.50 -5.58 16.38
CA GLY A 248 3.89 -5.60 15.07
C GLY A 248 4.75 -6.39 14.08
N ALA A 249 4.11 -7.19 13.23
CA ALA A 249 4.77 -7.91 12.15
C ALA A 249 3.88 -7.96 10.92
N VAL A 250 4.47 -7.72 9.75
CA VAL A 250 3.86 -7.97 8.45
C VAL A 250 4.34 -9.32 7.95
N VAL A 251 3.41 -10.22 7.64
CA VAL A 251 3.73 -11.55 7.15
C VAL A 251 3.11 -11.75 5.78
N LYS A 252 3.92 -12.11 4.78
CA LYS A 252 3.41 -12.62 3.50
C LYS A 252 3.20 -14.12 3.61
N PHE A 253 1.98 -14.56 3.39
CA PHE A 253 1.65 -15.98 3.33
C PHE A 253 1.80 -16.46 1.89
N ILE A 254 2.92 -17.10 1.56
CA ILE A 254 3.18 -17.56 0.19
C ILE A 254 2.10 -18.54 -0.26
N ASN A 255 1.78 -19.53 0.59
CA ASN A 255 0.83 -20.60 0.27
C ASN A 255 -0.57 -20.37 0.87
N GLY A 256 -0.83 -19.22 1.48
CA GLY A 256 -2.07 -18.98 2.23
C GLY A 256 -2.26 -19.91 3.44
N ASN A 257 -3.52 -20.11 3.85
CA ASN A 257 -3.88 -21.02 4.94
C ASN A 257 -5.27 -21.65 4.74
N THR A 258 -5.31 -22.97 4.69
CA THR A 258 -6.54 -23.78 4.59
C THR A 258 -6.96 -24.42 5.92
N ALA A 259 -6.15 -24.30 6.98
CA ALA A 259 -6.47 -24.80 8.32
C ALA A 259 -7.33 -23.80 9.12
N SER A 260 -8.20 -24.28 10.01
CA SER A 260 -8.91 -23.40 10.96
C SER A 260 -8.01 -23.03 12.15
N ASN A 261 -8.24 -21.83 12.70
CA ASN A 261 -7.55 -21.31 13.89
C ASN A 261 -6.01 -21.44 13.83
N PRO A 262 -5.35 -20.90 12.78
CA PRO A 262 -3.90 -21.00 12.64
C PRO A 262 -3.16 -20.27 13.78
N THR A 263 -1.93 -20.71 14.03
CA THR A 263 -1.00 -20.05 14.95
C THR A 263 0.22 -19.54 14.20
N LEU A 264 0.86 -18.47 14.68
CA LEU A 264 2.11 -17.93 14.15
C LEU A 264 3.21 -18.02 15.21
N ASN A 265 4.39 -18.47 14.79
CA ASN A 265 5.62 -18.47 15.58
C ASN A 265 6.69 -17.67 14.83
N ILE A 266 7.12 -16.54 15.38
CA ILE A 266 8.19 -15.71 14.83
C ILE A 266 9.47 -15.97 15.64
N ASN A 267 10.57 -16.31 14.98
CA ASN A 267 11.88 -16.54 15.63
C ASN A 267 11.86 -17.52 16.81
N ASN A 268 11.01 -18.55 16.77
CA ASN A 268 10.86 -19.51 17.87
C ASN A 268 10.47 -18.88 19.23
N THR A 269 9.78 -17.74 19.22
CA THR A 269 9.28 -17.07 20.44
C THR A 269 8.04 -17.73 21.04
N GLY A 270 7.53 -18.79 20.39
CA GLY A 270 6.37 -19.57 20.80
C GLY A 270 5.19 -19.31 19.87
N ALA A 271 4.46 -20.38 19.52
CA ALA A 271 3.30 -20.29 18.64
C ALA A 271 2.12 -19.59 19.35
N ARG A 272 1.55 -18.57 18.72
CA ARG A 272 0.39 -17.81 19.22
C ARG A 272 -0.73 -17.81 18.19
N SER A 273 -1.97 -17.95 18.62
CA SER A 273 -3.13 -17.97 17.72
C SER A 273 -3.27 -16.66 16.95
N ILE A 274 -3.79 -16.75 15.72
CA ILE A 274 -4.09 -15.61 14.86
C ILE A 274 -5.59 -15.34 14.92
N TYR A 275 -5.94 -14.09 15.23
CA TYR A 275 -7.30 -13.62 15.40
C TYR A 275 -7.61 -12.47 14.45
N TYR A 276 -8.87 -12.39 14.03
CA TYR A 276 -9.41 -11.29 13.24
C TYR A 276 -10.75 -10.86 13.85
N LYS A 277 -10.89 -9.57 14.18
CA LYS A 277 -12.08 -9.00 14.84
C LYS A 277 -12.58 -9.82 16.05
N GLY A 278 -11.63 -10.29 16.86
CA GLY A 278 -11.92 -11.06 18.08
C GLY A 278 -12.28 -12.53 17.87
N GLN A 279 -12.26 -13.05 16.64
CA GLN A 279 -12.51 -14.44 16.32
C GLN A 279 -11.25 -15.13 15.78
N GLY A 280 -11.12 -16.44 16.03
CA GLY A 280 -10.06 -17.23 15.41
C GLY A 280 -10.24 -17.26 13.89
N VAL A 281 -9.13 -17.16 13.16
CA VAL A 281 -9.18 -17.08 11.68
C VAL A 281 -9.72 -18.40 11.10
N PRO A 282 -10.79 -18.37 10.28
CA PRO A 282 -11.33 -19.58 9.64
C PRO A 282 -10.38 -20.19 8.59
N ALA A 283 -10.69 -21.42 8.16
CA ALA A 283 -10.04 -22.03 7.00
C ALA A 283 -10.25 -21.17 5.74
N ASN A 284 -9.24 -21.12 4.86
CA ASN A 284 -9.25 -20.43 3.57
C ASN A 284 -9.39 -18.89 3.66
N TYR A 285 -9.30 -18.30 4.85
CA TYR A 285 -9.45 -16.85 5.04
C TYR A 285 -8.18 -16.06 4.69
N ILE A 286 -7.01 -16.68 4.81
CA ILE A 286 -5.73 -16.11 4.38
C ILE A 286 -5.38 -16.75 3.03
N THR A 287 -5.45 -15.96 1.97
CA THR A 287 -5.15 -16.39 0.60
C THR A 287 -3.64 -16.45 0.32
N GLU A 288 -3.26 -17.05 -0.80
CA GLU A 288 -1.87 -17.08 -1.24
C GLU A 288 -1.35 -15.68 -1.60
N ASN A 289 -0.03 -15.48 -1.41
CA ASN A 289 0.71 -14.26 -1.67
C ASN A 289 0.19 -12.97 -1.00
N VAL A 290 -0.69 -13.08 0.01
CA VAL A 290 -1.23 -11.92 0.74
C VAL A 290 -0.27 -11.47 1.84
N PHE A 291 -0.12 -10.16 1.99
CA PHE A 291 0.57 -9.53 3.11
C PHE A 291 -0.45 -9.20 4.20
N ILE A 292 -0.18 -9.64 5.43
CA ILE A 292 -1.05 -9.37 6.57
C ILE A 292 -0.22 -8.70 7.66
N GLU A 293 -0.64 -7.50 8.04
CA GLU A 293 -0.15 -6.82 9.23
C GLU A 293 -0.86 -7.37 10.47
N MET A 294 -0.09 -7.71 11.50
CA MET A 294 -0.60 -8.23 12.77
C MET A 294 0.08 -7.57 13.95
N VAL A 295 -0.68 -7.39 15.04
CA VAL A 295 -0.19 -6.86 16.31
C VAL A 295 -0.44 -7.87 17.42
N TYR A 296 0.59 -8.16 18.20
CA TYR A 296 0.50 -9.04 19.36
C TYR A 296 -0.07 -8.30 20.58
N ASP A 297 -1.16 -8.79 21.18
CA ASP A 297 -1.83 -8.14 22.33
C ASP A 297 -1.32 -8.60 23.71
N GLY A 298 -0.40 -9.56 23.74
CA GLY A 298 0.07 -10.23 24.96
C GLY A 298 -0.39 -11.69 25.08
N GLU A 299 -1.35 -12.13 24.26
CA GLU A 299 -1.85 -13.51 24.23
C GLU A 299 -1.86 -14.09 22.80
N ARG A 300 -2.25 -13.28 21.81
CA ARG A 300 -2.50 -13.67 20.42
C ARG A 300 -2.08 -12.59 19.43
N TYR A 301 -1.90 -12.97 18.17
CA TYR A 301 -1.72 -12.04 17.06
C TYR A 301 -3.09 -11.60 16.53
N ASN A 302 -3.34 -10.30 16.52
CA ASN A 302 -4.56 -9.73 15.95
C ASN A 302 -4.23 -9.11 14.60
N ILE A 303 -4.95 -9.53 13.56
CA ILE A 303 -4.83 -8.95 12.24
C ILE A 303 -5.37 -7.51 12.25
N VAL A 304 -4.59 -6.59 11.68
CA VAL A 304 -4.91 -5.16 11.55
C VAL A 304 -5.52 -4.89 10.16
N GLY A 305 -6.47 -3.96 10.12
CA GLY A 305 -7.18 -3.59 8.90
C GLY A 305 -8.30 -4.57 8.56
N ASP A 306 -8.95 -4.36 7.41
CA ASP A 306 -9.92 -5.29 6.86
C ASP A 306 -9.22 -6.26 5.91
N LEU A 307 -9.41 -7.57 6.11
CA LEU A 307 -9.13 -8.55 5.07
C LEU A 307 -10.15 -8.36 3.95
N ALA A 308 -9.76 -7.71 2.86
CA ALA A 308 -10.62 -7.21 1.79
C ALA A 308 -11.39 -8.28 0.97
N GLN A 309 -11.51 -9.53 1.45
CA GLN A 309 -12.37 -10.53 0.81
C GLN A 309 -13.86 -10.29 1.10
N ALA A 310 -14.22 -9.68 2.23
CA ALA A 310 -15.63 -9.39 2.54
C ALA A 310 -16.26 -8.33 1.60
N GLN A 311 -15.48 -7.31 1.22
CA GLN A 311 -15.92 -6.27 0.29
C GLN A 311 -15.98 -6.80 -1.15
N ILE A 312 -15.04 -7.66 -1.56
CA ILE A 312 -15.06 -8.36 -2.85
C ILE A 312 -16.27 -9.30 -2.92
N ASN A 313 -16.54 -10.08 -1.87
CA ASN A 313 -17.70 -10.96 -1.81
C ASN A 313 -19.01 -10.16 -1.88
N THR A 314 -19.09 -9.01 -1.20
CA THR A 314 -20.26 -8.13 -1.25
C THR A 314 -20.49 -7.58 -2.66
N LEU A 315 -19.42 -7.14 -3.34
CA LEU A 315 -19.49 -6.68 -4.73
C LEU A 315 -19.85 -7.81 -5.71
N GLN A 316 -19.34 -9.02 -5.50
CA GLN A 316 -19.70 -10.20 -6.29
C GLN A 316 -21.16 -10.62 -6.07
N THR A 317 -21.68 -10.54 -4.84
CA THR A 317 -23.10 -10.79 -4.58
C THR A 317 -24.03 -9.73 -5.19
N LEU A 318 -23.57 -8.48 -5.31
CA LEU A 318 -24.30 -7.40 -6.01
C LEU A 318 -24.20 -7.55 -7.54
N ALA A 319 -23.05 -7.98 -8.05
CA ALA A 319 -22.81 -8.23 -9.48
C ALA A 319 -23.51 -9.50 -9.99
N GLY A 320 -23.81 -10.46 -9.12
CA GLY A 320 -24.37 -11.76 -9.47
C GLY A 320 -23.27 -12.75 -9.85
N GLU A 321 -23.39 -14.00 -9.38
CA GLU A 321 -22.48 -15.08 -9.77
C GLU A 321 -22.95 -15.66 -11.10
N THR A 322 -22.17 -15.49 -12.17
CA THR A 322 -22.46 -16.04 -13.50
C THR A 322 -22.09 -17.52 -13.54
N ALA A 323 -22.93 -18.34 -14.18
CA ALA A 323 -22.66 -19.75 -14.35
C ALA A 323 -21.63 -20.00 -15.46
N GLY A 324 -20.88 -21.09 -15.34
CA GLY A 324 -20.19 -21.67 -16.49
C GLY A 324 -21.20 -22.23 -17.51
N ARG A 325 -20.73 -22.58 -18.71
CA ARG A 325 -21.57 -23.12 -19.78
C ARG A 325 -22.28 -24.41 -19.36
N GLY A 326 -23.60 -24.45 -19.53
CA GLY A 326 -24.38 -25.67 -19.32
C GLY A 326 -24.29 -26.63 -20.52
N VAL A 327 -24.89 -27.79 -20.37
CA VAL A 327 -24.79 -28.88 -21.37
C VAL A 327 -25.99 -28.84 -22.29
N VAL A 328 -25.75 -28.70 -23.59
CA VAL A 328 -26.81 -28.65 -24.61
C VAL A 328 -27.05 -30.06 -25.13
N ASN A 329 -28.31 -30.47 -25.27
CA ASN A 329 -28.63 -31.75 -25.86
C ASN A 329 -28.25 -31.76 -27.35
N ALA A 330 -27.72 -32.88 -27.85
CA ALA A 330 -27.24 -33.01 -29.23
C ALA A 330 -28.29 -32.66 -30.30
N ALA A 331 -29.59 -32.82 -30.00
CA ALA A 331 -30.71 -32.46 -30.86
C ALA A 331 -30.97 -30.95 -30.98
N PHE A 332 -30.18 -30.11 -30.30
CA PHE A 332 -30.33 -28.66 -30.29
C PHE A 332 -28.99 -27.96 -30.56
N ASN A 333 -29.06 -26.72 -31.03
CA ASN A 333 -27.95 -25.79 -31.10
C ASN A 333 -28.15 -24.70 -30.06
N LEU A 334 -27.08 -24.36 -29.34
CA LEU A 334 -27.07 -23.20 -28.47
C LEU A 334 -26.79 -21.94 -29.30
N LEU A 335 -27.68 -20.96 -29.20
CA LEU A 335 -27.55 -19.66 -29.84
C LEU A 335 -27.03 -18.61 -28.84
N ASN A 336 -27.52 -18.66 -27.60
CA ASN A 336 -27.07 -17.79 -26.52
C ASN A 336 -27.39 -18.41 -25.17
N GLU A 337 -26.58 -18.10 -24.15
CA GLU A 337 -26.89 -18.40 -22.76
C GLU A 337 -26.44 -17.26 -21.85
N GLU A 338 -27.27 -16.95 -20.87
CA GLU A 338 -26.95 -16.08 -19.76
C GLU A 338 -27.62 -16.66 -18.53
N ILE A 339 -26.81 -17.19 -17.62
CA ILE A 339 -27.28 -17.79 -16.39
C ILE A 339 -26.49 -17.15 -15.26
N TYR A 340 -27.17 -16.57 -14.30
CA TYR A 340 -26.54 -16.00 -13.11
C TYR A 340 -27.45 -16.16 -11.90
N LYS A 341 -26.89 -16.04 -10.71
CA LYS A 341 -27.66 -16.02 -9.47
C LYS A 341 -27.34 -14.79 -8.63
N LYS A 342 -28.36 -14.29 -7.94
CA LYS A 342 -28.26 -13.21 -6.95
C LYS A 342 -28.87 -13.72 -5.65
N GLY A 343 -28.01 -14.00 -4.67
CA GLY A 343 -28.41 -14.75 -3.48
C GLY A 343 -28.98 -16.11 -3.87
N ASP A 344 -30.17 -16.43 -3.35
CA ASP A 344 -30.85 -17.70 -3.62
C ASP A 344 -31.68 -17.71 -4.91
N CYS A 345 -31.79 -16.60 -5.63
CA CYS A 345 -32.52 -16.53 -6.90
C CYS A 345 -31.58 -16.78 -8.09
N VAL A 346 -31.91 -17.76 -8.91
CA VAL A 346 -31.25 -18.06 -10.19
C VAL A 346 -32.07 -17.44 -11.33
N PHE A 347 -31.39 -16.81 -12.27
CA PHE A 347 -31.93 -16.28 -13.52
C PHE A 347 -31.34 -17.10 -14.67
N VAL A 348 -32.21 -17.60 -15.54
CA VAL A 348 -31.87 -18.44 -16.69
C VAL A 348 -32.42 -17.79 -17.94
N SER A 349 -31.55 -17.44 -18.88
CA SER A 349 -31.88 -17.00 -20.23
C SER A 349 -31.11 -17.88 -21.21
N VAL A 350 -31.79 -18.84 -21.84
CA VAL A 350 -31.16 -19.77 -22.79
C VAL A 350 -31.91 -19.71 -24.10
N LYS A 351 -31.16 -19.52 -25.19
CA LYS A 351 -31.68 -19.42 -26.55
C LYS A 351 -31.13 -20.58 -27.37
N LEU A 352 -32.00 -21.39 -27.94
CA LEU A 352 -31.66 -22.59 -28.68
C LEU A 352 -32.31 -22.57 -30.07
N SER A 353 -31.83 -23.42 -30.98
CA SER A 353 -32.60 -23.88 -32.13
C SER A 353 -32.64 -25.41 -32.19
N ASN A 354 -33.76 -25.99 -32.60
CA ASN A 354 -33.88 -27.44 -32.73
C ASN A 354 -33.23 -27.93 -34.04
N LYS A 355 -32.48 -29.04 -33.97
CA LYS A 355 -31.93 -29.73 -35.16
C LYS A 355 -32.90 -30.75 -35.74
N ASN A 356 -33.79 -31.28 -34.91
CA ASN A 356 -34.81 -32.25 -35.29
C ASN A 356 -36.19 -31.63 -35.14
N ALA A 357 -37.13 -32.03 -35.99
CA ALA A 357 -38.53 -31.61 -35.83
C ALA A 357 -39.06 -32.04 -34.46
N LEU A 358 -39.82 -31.17 -33.81
CA LEU A 358 -40.48 -31.47 -32.53
C LEU A 358 -41.91 -31.91 -32.80
N SER A 359 -42.32 -33.03 -32.22
CA SER A 359 -43.68 -33.54 -32.33
C SER A 359 -44.56 -33.01 -31.19
N THR A 360 -45.85 -32.82 -31.48
CA THR A 360 -46.86 -32.42 -30.49
C THR A 360 -46.89 -33.43 -29.33
N GLY A 361 -46.80 -32.93 -28.10
CA GLY A 361 -46.86 -33.72 -26.87
C GLY A 361 -45.56 -34.43 -26.49
N ALA A 362 -44.51 -34.34 -27.31
CA ALA A 362 -43.22 -34.95 -26.97
C ALA A 362 -42.46 -34.15 -25.91
N MET A 363 -41.92 -34.87 -24.93
CA MET A 363 -41.04 -34.32 -23.92
C MET A 363 -39.60 -34.33 -24.43
N ASN A 364 -39.00 -33.16 -24.58
CA ASN A 364 -37.64 -33.02 -25.10
C ASN A 364 -36.74 -32.38 -24.04
N ILE A 365 -35.63 -33.05 -23.70
CA ILE A 365 -34.58 -32.46 -22.88
C ILE A 365 -33.70 -31.63 -23.80
N CYS A 366 -33.67 -30.31 -23.62
CA CYS A 366 -32.97 -29.42 -24.53
C CYS A 366 -31.63 -28.93 -23.98
N TYR A 367 -31.52 -28.80 -22.66
CA TYR A 367 -30.37 -28.18 -22.00
C TYR A 367 -30.26 -28.70 -20.56
N THR A 368 -29.08 -28.67 -19.96
CA THR A 368 -28.84 -29.03 -18.56
C THR A 368 -28.07 -27.93 -17.85
N LEU A 369 -28.65 -27.40 -16.78
CA LEU A 369 -28.04 -26.36 -15.97
C LEU A 369 -26.77 -26.84 -15.24
N PRO A 370 -25.77 -25.97 -15.09
CA PRO A 370 -24.59 -26.23 -14.26
C PRO A 370 -24.96 -26.55 -12.81
N ALA A 371 -24.16 -27.41 -12.15
CA ALA A 371 -24.48 -27.96 -10.83
C ALA A 371 -24.83 -26.91 -9.75
N GLY A 372 -24.12 -25.77 -9.72
CA GLY A 372 -24.33 -24.70 -8.74
C GLY A 372 -25.53 -23.78 -9.00
N PHE A 373 -26.34 -24.07 -10.01
CA PHE A 373 -27.47 -23.27 -10.47
C PHE A 373 -28.76 -24.09 -10.61
N ARG A 374 -28.79 -25.31 -10.06
CA ARG A 374 -29.93 -26.22 -10.16
C ARG A 374 -30.94 -25.93 -9.05
N PRO A 375 -32.25 -26.01 -9.33
CA PRO A 375 -33.25 -25.86 -8.29
C PRO A 375 -33.26 -27.10 -7.38
N THR A 376 -33.69 -26.94 -6.12
CA THR A 376 -33.88 -28.10 -5.21
C THR A 376 -35.19 -28.85 -5.46
N LYS A 377 -36.16 -28.20 -6.10
CA LYS A 377 -37.46 -28.76 -6.52
C LYS A 377 -37.70 -28.43 -7.99
N GLU A 378 -38.63 -29.13 -8.65
CA GLU A 378 -38.96 -28.78 -10.03
C GLU A 378 -39.45 -27.33 -10.15
N ALA A 379 -38.86 -26.59 -11.08
CA ALA A 379 -39.27 -25.22 -11.41
C ALA A 379 -40.03 -25.23 -12.74
N ASN A 380 -41.33 -24.92 -12.70
CA ASN A 380 -42.15 -24.80 -13.91
C ASN A 380 -41.76 -23.56 -14.70
N ILE A 381 -41.69 -23.69 -16.02
CA ILE A 381 -41.27 -22.61 -16.93
C ILE A 381 -42.19 -22.49 -18.13
N MET A 382 -42.39 -21.26 -18.60
CA MET A 382 -42.95 -20.97 -19.91
C MET A 382 -41.81 -20.72 -20.89
N ILE A 383 -41.94 -21.25 -22.10
CA ILE A 383 -40.89 -21.24 -23.11
C ILE A 383 -41.45 -20.63 -24.38
N GLY A 384 -40.81 -19.57 -24.87
CA GLY A 384 -41.15 -19.01 -26.18
C GLY A 384 -40.63 -19.92 -27.28
N VAL A 385 -41.47 -20.21 -28.28
CA VAL A 385 -41.09 -21.00 -29.44
C VAL A 385 -41.55 -20.21 -30.68
N ASN A 386 -40.60 -19.67 -31.44
CA ASN A 386 -40.89 -18.70 -32.50
C ASN A 386 -41.62 -17.42 -32.00
N VAL A 387 -42.07 -16.55 -32.90
CA VAL A 387 -42.65 -15.22 -32.58
C VAL A 387 -44.04 -15.25 -31.93
N ASN A 388 -44.81 -16.33 -32.10
CA ASN A 388 -46.24 -16.37 -31.74
C ASN A 388 -46.68 -17.64 -30.98
N GLN A 389 -45.76 -18.52 -30.56
CA GLN A 389 -46.11 -19.77 -29.88
C GLN A 389 -45.35 -19.89 -28.56
N CYS A 390 -46.00 -20.51 -27.58
CA CYS A 390 -45.41 -20.83 -26.29
C CYS A 390 -45.53 -22.33 -26.04
N ALA A 391 -44.48 -22.90 -25.46
CA ALA A 391 -44.47 -24.23 -24.91
C ALA A 391 -44.40 -24.15 -23.38
N VAL A 392 -44.76 -25.25 -22.73
CA VAL A 392 -44.58 -25.41 -21.29
C VAL A 392 -43.39 -26.33 -21.04
N GLY A 393 -42.78 -26.20 -19.87
CA GLY A 393 -41.64 -27.00 -19.50
C GLY A 393 -41.34 -26.90 -18.03
N TRP A 394 -40.29 -27.58 -17.61
CA TRP A 394 -39.79 -27.50 -16.25
C TRP A 394 -38.29 -27.76 -16.19
N ILE A 395 -37.68 -27.27 -15.12
CA ILE A 395 -36.29 -27.50 -14.79
C ILE A 395 -36.27 -28.47 -13.62
N ARG A 396 -35.68 -29.65 -13.85
CA ARG A 396 -35.57 -30.70 -12.84
C ARG A 396 -34.46 -30.41 -11.82
N PRO A 397 -34.48 -31.04 -10.63
CA PRO A 397 -33.40 -30.90 -9.65
C PRO A 397 -32.02 -31.37 -10.14
N ASN A 398 -32.00 -32.28 -11.12
CA ASN A 398 -30.76 -32.69 -11.80
C ASN A 398 -30.25 -31.64 -12.81
N GLY A 399 -30.96 -30.52 -12.99
CA GLY A 399 -30.63 -29.41 -13.89
C GLY A 399 -31.21 -29.54 -15.30
N GLU A 400 -31.83 -30.67 -15.66
CA GLU A 400 -32.38 -30.86 -17.00
C GLU A 400 -33.56 -29.92 -17.25
N VAL A 401 -33.49 -29.20 -18.35
CA VAL A 401 -34.54 -28.34 -18.88
C VAL A 401 -35.35 -29.16 -19.89
N VAL A 402 -36.62 -29.39 -19.54
CA VAL A 402 -37.57 -30.20 -20.30
C VAL A 402 -38.58 -29.30 -20.96
N ILE A 403 -38.84 -29.53 -22.24
CA ILE A 403 -39.81 -28.79 -23.05
C ILE A 403 -40.88 -29.76 -23.53
N VAL A 404 -42.14 -29.31 -23.46
CA VAL A 404 -43.30 -30.00 -24.04
C VAL A 404 -44.02 -29.03 -24.96
N THR A 405 -43.99 -29.30 -26.27
CA THR A 405 -44.70 -28.49 -27.27
C THR A 405 -46.11 -29.03 -27.47
N ASN A 406 -47.09 -28.13 -27.53
CA ASN A 406 -48.48 -28.45 -27.88
C ASN A 406 -48.77 -28.32 -29.39
N PHE A 407 -47.71 -28.20 -30.20
CA PHE A 407 -47.73 -28.14 -31.65
C PHE A 407 -46.48 -28.84 -32.22
N ALA A 408 -46.51 -29.12 -33.51
CA ALA A 408 -45.35 -29.61 -34.25
C ALA A 408 -44.47 -28.43 -34.67
N ALA A 409 -43.17 -28.51 -34.39
CA ALA A 409 -42.19 -27.50 -34.81
C ALA A 409 -41.25 -28.10 -35.86
N VAL A 410 -41.08 -27.40 -36.99
CA VAL A 410 -40.09 -27.77 -38.01
C VAL A 410 -38.66 -27.57 -37.48
N VAL A 411 -37.68 -28.12 -38.20
CA VAL A 411 -36.25 -27.95 -37.86
C VAL A 411 -35.86 -26.45 -37.94
N GLY A 412 -34.98 -26.01 -37.04
CA GLY A 412 -34.38 -24.68 -37.05
C GLY A 412 -35.20 -23.59 -36.35
N ILE A 413 -36.30 -23.95 -35.69
CA ILE A 413 -37.12 -23.03 -34.90
C ILE A 413 -36.36 -22.57 -33.65
N GLU A 414 -36.42 -21.27 -33.41
CA GLU A 414 -35.87 -20.63 -32.23
C GLU A 414 -36.71 -20.95 -30.98
N ILE A 415 -36.03 -21.37 -29.92
CA ILE A 415 -36.59 -21.68 -28.61
C ILE A 415 -35.92 -20.76 -27.59
N ARG A 416 -36.73 -20.03 -26.82
CA ARG A 416 -36.27 -19.04 -25.85
C ARG A 416 -36.79 -19.39 -24.47
N ILE A 417 -35.88 -19.80 -23.60
CA ILE A 417 -36.13 -20.17 -22.22
C ILE A 417 -35.75 -18.97 -21.36
N MET A 418 -36.73 -18.36 -20.69
CA MET A 418 -36.50 -17.31 -19.70
C MET A 418 -37.19 -17.72 -18.41
N SER A 419 -36.41 -17.87 -17.35
CA SER A 419 -36.92 -18.29 -16.05
C SER A 419 -36.14 -17.63 -14.93
N HIS A 420 -36.81 -17.48 -13.79
CA HIS A 420 -36.15 -17.29 -12.52
C HIS A 420 -36.77 -18.22 -11.49
N PHE A 421 -35.95 -18.74 -10.58
CA PHE A 421 -36.42 -19.59 -9.49
C PHE A 421 -35.51 -19.46 -8.28
N ARG A 422 -36.00 -19.85 -7.10
CA ARG A 422 -35.18 -19.93 -5.89
C ARG A 422 -34.54 -21.31 -5.76
N MET A 423 -33.29 -21.36 -5.32
CA MET A 423 -32.61 -22.62 -5.01
C MET A 423 -33.14 -23.24 -3.71
N SER A 424 -33.40 -22.43 -2.68
CA SER A 424 -34.00 -22.82 -1.41
C SER A 424 -35.46 -22.33 -1.35
N SER A 425 -36.37 -23.21 -0.91
CA SER A 425 -37.80 -22.87 -0.75
C SER A 425 -38.07 -22.08 0.51
#